data_AF-A0A7X9HRG7-F1
#
_entry.id   AF-A0A7X9HRG7-F1
#
_cell.length_a   1.000
_cell.length_b   1.000
_cell.length_c   1.000
_cell.angle_alpha   90.00
_cell.angle_beta   90.00
_cell.angle_gamma   90.00
#
_symmetry.space_group_name_H-M   'P 1'
#
loop_
_entity.id
_entity.type
_entity.pdbx_description
1 polymer ?
#
loop_
_entity_poly.entity_id
_entity_poly.type
_entity_poly.pdbx_seq_one_letter_code
_entity_poly.pdbx_strand_id
1 'polypeptide(L)' 'MNNFLPILGIETSGDLCSVAIMMNEKSFYEVNILEKHVHSKKILELIDL' A
#
# COMPACT_ATOMS: atom_id res chain seq x y z
N MET A 1 15.24 10.74 -17.15
CA MET A 1 13.98 10.14 -16.68
C MET A 1 13.51 10.95 -15.48
N ASN A 2 12.26 11.42 -15.49
CA ASN A 2 11.66 11.95 -14.27
C ASN A 2 11.35 10.74 -13.38
N ASN A 3 12.10 10.60 -12.29
CA ASN A 3 11.81 9.60 -11.28
C ASN A 3 10.65 10.16 -10.46
N PHE A 4 9.41 9.77 -10.81
CA PHE A 4 8.21 10.13 -10.04
C PHE A 4 8.24 9.36 -8.72
N LEU A 5 9.02 9.87 -7.77
CA LEU A 5 9.16 9.34 -6.42
C LEU A 5 8.72 10.40 -5.42
N PRO A 6 8.04 10.00 -4.33
CA PRO A 6 7.67 8.62 -3.98
C PRO A 6 6.48 8.07 -4.80
N ILE A 7 6.38 6.74 -4.92
CA ILE A 7 5.21 6.03 -5.51
C ILE A 7 4.45 5.32 -4.38
N LEU A 8 3.15 5.59 -4.27
CA LEU A 8 2.23 4.85 -3.39
C LEU A 8 1.43 3.85 -4.24
N GLY A 9 1.54 2.56 -3.92
CA GLY A 9 0.75 1.48 -4.49
C GLY A 9 -0.31 1.00 -3.51
N ILE A 10 -1.51 0.72 -4.03
CA ILE A 10 -2.66 0.23 -3.26
C ILE A 10 -3.25 -0.95 -4.01
N GLU A 11 -3.46 -2.06 -3.31
CA GLU A 11 -4.13 -3.25 -3.84
C GLU A 11 -5.25 -3.69 -2.88
N THR A 12 -6.44 -3.92 -3.41
CA THR A 12 -7.65 -4.25 -2.62
C THR A 12 -8.50 -5.36 -3.24
N SER A 13 -7.95 -6.08 -4.21
CA SER A 13 -8.65 -7.16 -4.92
C SER A 13 -8.71 -8.42 -4.07
N GLY A 14 -9.86 -9.08 -4.10
CA GLY A 14 -10.10 -10.31 -3.34
C GLY A 14 -10.12 -10.04 -1.84
N ASP A 15 -9.26 -10.75 -1.12
CA ASP A 15 -9.23 -10.77 0.35
C ASP A 15 -8.02 -10.01 0.92
N LEU A 16 -7.17 -9.51 0.04
CA LEU A 16 -5.94 -8.80 0.38
C LEU A 16 -6.20 -7.29 0.30
N CYS A 17 -5.82 -6.58 1.37
CA CYS A 17 -5.68 -5.14 1.41
C CYS A 17 -4.21 -4.82 1.68
N SER A 18 -3.53 -4.24 0.69
CA SER A 18 -2.10 -3.97 0.71
C SER A 18 -1.83 -2.51 0.34
N VAL A 19 -0.87 -1.91 1.05
CA VAL A 19 -0.35 -0.57 0.77
C VAL A 19 1.17 -0.68 0.75
N ALA A 20 1.80 -0.09 -0.26
CA ALA A 20 3.26 -0.03 -0.36
C ALA A 20 3.73 1.34 -0.83
N ILE A 21 4.83 1.83 -0.27
CA ILE A 21 5.47 3.07 -0.71
C ILE A 21 6.90 2.79 -1.19
N MET A 22 7.22 3.23 -2.40
CA MET A 22 8.56 3.18 -2.96
C MET A 22 9.21 4.55 -2.89
N MET A 23 10.31 4.65 -2.15
CA MET A 23 11.09 5.88 -2.00
C MET A 23 12.20 5.97 -3.05
N ASN A 24 12.72 4.82 -3.49
CA ASN A 24 13.64 4.64 -4.62
C ASN A 24 13.75 3.15 -4.98
N GLU A 25 14.58 2.81 -5.97
CA GLU A 25 14.79 1.43 -6.45
C GLU A 25 15.26 0.42 -5.38
N LYS A 26 15.80 0.90 -4.25
CA LYS A 26 16.34 0.05 -3.17
C LYS A 26 15.60 0.22 -1.84
N SER A 27 14.63 1.11 -1.78
CA SER A 27 13.94 1.46 -0.53
C SER A 27 12.44 1.52 -0.78
N PHE A 28 11.76 0.55 -0.18
CA PHE A 28 10.31 0.46 -0.14
C PHE A 28 9.85 -0.04 1.22
N TYR A 29 8.58 0.20 1.53
CA TYR A 29 7.88 -0.34 2.70
C TYR A 29 6.52 -0.85 2.27
N GLU A 30 6.04 -1.92 2.89
CA GLU A 30 4.73 -2.50 2.60
C GLU A 30 4.02 -2.96 3.87
N VAL A 31 2.70 -2.89 3.85
CA VAL A 31 1.81 -3.44 4.88
C VAL A 31 0.68 -4.19 4.20
N ASN A 32 0.39 -5.39 4.69
CA ASN A 32 -0.58 -6.32 4.11
C ASN A 32 -1.54 -6.82 5.18
N ILE A 33 -2.85 -6.77 4.90
CA ILE A 33 -3.90 -7.40 5.70
C ILE A 33 -4.66 -8.38 4.82
N LEU A 34 -4.83 -9.61 5.31
CA LEU A 34 -5.64 -10.65 4.65
C LEU A 34 -6.96 -10.81 5.39
N GLU A 35 -7.94 -9.98 5.06
CA GLU A 35 -9.25 -9.97 5.72
C GLU A 35 -10.35 -9.43 4.79
N LYS A 36 -11.43 -10.20 4.63
CA LYS A 36 -12.58 -9.81 3.79
C LYS A 36 -13.39 -8.68 4.41
N HIS A 37 -14.00 -7.86 3.56
CA HIS A 37 -15.03 -6.86 3.92
C HIS A 37 -14.57 -5.71 4.84
N VAL A 38 -13.28 -5.58 5.13
CA VAL A 38 -12.74 -4.49 5.98
C VAL A 38 -11.93 -3.45 5.21
N HIS A 39 -11.76 -3.60 3.89
CA HIS A 39 -10.81 -2.81 3.09
C HIS A 39 -11.02 -1.30 3.26
N SER A 40 -12.25 -0.80 3.12
CA SER A 40 -12.54 0.64 3.25
C SER A 40 -12.31 1.20 4.66
N LYS A 41 -12.39 0.35 5.70
CA LYS A 41 -12.12 0.73 7.08
C LYS A 41 -10.63 0.79 7.37
N LYS A 42 -9.87 -0.14 6.80
CA LYS A 42 -8.45 -0.35 7.13
C LYS A 42 -7.49 0.39 6.22
N ILE A 43 -7.89 0.71 4.99
CA ILE A 43 -6.97 1.29 4.00
C ILE A 43 -6.34 2.61 4.43
N LEU A 44 -7.10 3.50 5.09
CA LEU A 44 -6.55 4.75 5.62
C LEU A 44 -5.59 4.50 6.79
N GLU A 45 -5.94 3.58 7.69
CA GLU A 45 -5.06 3.17 8.79
C GLU A 45 -3.73 2.58 8.26
N LEU A 46 -3.77 1.87 7.12
CA LEU A 46 -2.59 1.31 6.46
C LEU A 46 -1.72 2.35 5.75
N ILE A 47 -2.32 3.44 5.27
CA ILE A 47 -1.60 4.55 4.61
C ILE A 47 -0.90 5.44 5.66
N ASP A 48 -1.49 5.59 6.84
CA ASP A 48 -0.99 6.47 7.91
C ASP A 48 0.09 5.82 8.81
N LEU A 49 0.39 4.52 8.62
CA LEU A 49 1.38 3.72 9.37
C LEU A 49 2.82 4.01 8.96
#